data_AF-A0A352YX19-F1
#
_entry.id   AF-A0A352YX19-F1
#
_cell.length_a   1.000
_cell.length_b   1.000
_cell.length_c   1.000
_cell.angle_alpha   90.00
_cell.angle_beta   90.00
_cell.angle_gamma   90.00
#
_symmetry.space_group_name_H-M   'P 1'
#
loop_
_entity.id
_entity.type
_entity.pdbx_description
1 polymer ?
#
loop_
_entity_poly.entity_id
_entity_poly.type
_entity_poly.pdbx_seq_one_letter_code
_entity_poly.pdbx_strand_id
1 'polypeptide(L)'
;EDLNWMNAQSFYKMKDYFSASSYFKAYLDQYSYGKYAEEAAFMAAMCDYNMSPRPELDQENTRAAIEGFSYFINKYHYSERVEECRKLIKELQERLVEKSYLSAKLYYDMQAYKSAIVALNNSLKEYADTKYREEMMYLKLNSLFLYAENSMPDKQKERYQDTLDDYYSFMEEFPSSKYSRDVRRIYQTTGRFLKIDTSTLEANIQ
;
A
#
# COMPACT_ATOMS: atom_id res chain seq x y z
N GLU A 1 -31.06 -24.66 -8.65
CA GLU A 1 -30.70 -23.40 -7.97
C GLU A 1 -30.58 -23.56 -6.46
N ASP A 2 -31.63 -23.95 -5.74
CA ASP A 2 -31.64 -24.07 -4.26
C ASP A 2 -30.57 -25.00 -3.68
N LEU A 3 -30.36 -26.17 -4.29
CA LEU A 3 -29.34 -27.11 -3.82
C LEU A 3 -27.92 -26.51 -3.87
N ASN A 4 -27.57 -25.83 -4.97
CA ASN A 4 -26.26 -25.20 -5.14
C ASN A 4 -26.06 -24.07 -4.13
N TRP A 5 -27.11 -23.27 -3.93
CA TRP A 5 -27.13 -22.23 -2.91
C TRP A 5 -26.90 -22.78 -1.49
N MET A 6 -27.67 -23.80 -1.10
CA MET A 6 -27.55 -24.44 0.22
C MET A 6 -26.19 -25.08 0.44
N ASN A 7 -25.61 -25.67 -0.62
CA ASN A 7 -24.28 -26.27 -0.55
C ASN A 7 -23.20 -25.21 -0.29
N ALA A 8 -23.19 -24.12 -1.07
CA ALA A 8 -22.26 -22.99 -0.88
C ALA A 8 -22.37 -22.40 0.53
N GLN A 9 -23.60 -22.17 1.00
CA GLN A 9 -23.89 -21.70 2.35
C GLN A 9 -23.41 -22.66 3.45
N SER A 10 -23.48 -23.96 3.22
CA SER A 10 -23.01 -24.96 4.18
C SER A 10 -21.49 -24.86 4.35
N PHE A 11 -20.73 -24.80 3.25
CA PHE A 11 -19.27 -24.59 3.32
C PHE A 11 -18.91 -23.29 4.01
N TYR A 12 -19.61 -22.19 3.71
CA TYR A 12 -19.38 -20.91 4.36
C TYR A 12 -19.57 -20.99 5.87
N LYS A 13 -20.65 -21.63 6.33
CA LYS A 13 -20.95 -21.81 7.76
C LYS A 13 -19.96 -22.72 8.46
N MET A 14 -19.37 -23.68 7.74
CA MET A 14 -18.26 -24.51 8.21
C MET A 14 -16.91 -23.76 8.20
N LYS A 15 -16.88 -22.49 7.76
CA LYS A 15 -15.69 -21.66 7.56
C LYS A 15 -14.69 -22.25 6.55
N ASP A 16 -15.15 -23.17 5.70
CA ASP A 16 -14.41 -23.60 4.52
C ASP A 16 -14.64 -22.58 3.42
N TYR A 17 -13.99 -21.42 3.56
CA TYR A 17 -14.16 -20.28 2.68
C TYR A 17 -13.63 -20.56 1.26
N PHE A 18 -12.64 -21.44 1.12
CA PHE A 18 -12.11 -21.84 -0.19
C PHE A 18 -13.20 -22.56 -0.99
N SER A 19 -13.75 -23.64 -0.43
CA SER A 19 -14.84 -24.38 -1.07
C SER A 19 -16.07 -23.48 -1.27
N ALA A 20 -16.44 -22.69 -0.25
CA ALA A 20 -17.57 -21.77 -0.35
C ALA A 20 -17.41 -20.76 -1.50
N SER A 21 -16.23 -20.14 -1.64
CA SER A 21 -15.93 -19.19 -2.73
C SER A 21 -16.14 -19.86 -4.09
N SER A 22 -15.59 -21.06 -4.29
CA SER A 22 -15.76 -21.83 -5.53
C SER A 22 -17.24 -22.14 -5.83
N TYR A 23 -18.02 -22.57 -4.83
CA TYR A 23 -19.44 -22.89 -5.03
C TYR A 23 -20.31 -21.65 -5.28
N PHE A 24 -20.04 -20.51 -4.62
CA PHE A 24 -20.75 -19.26 -4.91
C PHE A 24 -20.43 -18.74 -6.31
N LYS A 25 -19.16 -18.79 -6.74
CA LYS A 25 -18.74 -18.40 -8.10
C LYS A 25 -19.40 -19.29 -9.15
N ALA A 26 -19.36 -20.61 -8.97
CA ALA A 26 -20.02 -21.56 -9.87
C ALA A 26 -21.55 -21.35 -9.93
N TYR A 27 -22.17 -20.98 -8.80
CA TYR A 27 -23.59 -20.61 -8.79
C TYR A 27 -23.86 -19.37 -9.65
N LEU A 28 -23.01 -18.35 -9.59
CA LEU A 28 -23.14 -17.12 -10.39
C LEU A 28 -22.96 -17.37 -11.89
N ASP A 29 -22.04 -18.26 -12.25
CA ASP A 29 -21.81 -18.66 -13.64
C ASP A 29 -23.04 -19.37 -14.22
N GLN A 30 -23.66 -20.24 -13.42
CA GLN A 30 -24.81 -21.03 -13.85
C GLN A 30 -26.15 -20.26 -13.77
N TYR A 31 -26.30 -19.36 -12.79
CA TYR A 31 -27.54 -18.67 -12.45
C TYR A 31 -27.31 -17.16 -12.26
N SER A 32 -26.75 -16.50 -13.26
CA SER A 32 -26.36 -15.09 -13.23
C SER A 32 -27.49 -14.09 -12.95
N TYR A 33 -28.75 -14.51 -13.17
CA TYR A 33 -30.00 -13.80 -12.85
C TYR A 33 -30.91 -14.58 -11.88
N GLY A 34 -30.34 -15.56 -11.16
CA GLY A 34 -31.05 -16.35 -10.17
C GLY A 34 -31.50 -15.54 -8.95
N LYS A 35 -32.43 -16.09 -8.18
CA LYS A 35 -32.98 -15.45 -6.97
C LYS A 35 -31.94 -15.21 -5.87
N TYR A 36 -30.80 -15.89 -5.88
CA TYR A 36 -29.69 -15.67 -4.95
C TYR A 36 -28.47 -15.03 -5.63
N ALA A 37 -28.57 -14.54 -6.86
CA ALA A 37 -27.40 -14.02 -7.58
C ALA A 37 -26.73 -12.83 -6.87
N GLU A 38 -27.52 -11.90 -6.33
CA GLU A 38 -26.98 -10.78 -5.54
C GLU A 38 -26.24 -11.29 -4.29
N GLU A 39 -26.91 -12.09 -3.47
CA GLU A 39 -26.33 -12.62 -2.25
C GLU A 39 -25.09 -13.50 -2.53
N ALA A 40 -25.13 -14.34 -3.58
CA ALA A 40 -24.00 -15.18 -3.96
C ALA A 40 -22.78 -14.34 -4.39
N ALA A 41 -22.98 -13.22 -5.10
CA ALA A 41 -21.89 -12.32 -5.48
C ALA A 41 -21.22 -11.69 -4.26
N PHE A 42 -22.02 -11.22 -3.30
CA PHE A 42 -21.50 -10.70 -2.05
C PHE A 42 -20.76 -11.79 -1.25
N MET A 43 -21.36 -12.97 -1.12
CA MET A 43 -20.81 -14.06 -0.33
C MET A 43 -19.52 -14.63 -0.93
N ALA A 44 -19.39 -14.65 -2.27
CA ALA A 44 -18.14 -15.01 -2.93
C ALA A 44 -17.00 -14.06 -2.55
N ALA A 45 -17.24 -12.74 -2.59
CA ALA A 45 -16.27 -11.73 -2.18
C ALA A 45 -15.96 -11.82 -0.67
N MET A 46 -16.95 -12.10 0.16
CA MET A 46 -16.76 -12.31 1.60
C MET A 46 -15.92 -13.55 1.91
N CYS A 47 -16.00 -14.63 1.14
CA CYS A 47 -15.10 -15.77 1.30
C CYS A 47 -13.65 -15.33 1.09
N ASP A 48 -13.38 -14.61 0.00
CA ASP A 48 -12.03 -14.12 -0.32
C ASP A 48 -11.55 -13.12 0.75
N TYR A 49 -12.44 -12.26 1.28
CA TYR A 49 -12.15 -11.37 2.41
C TYR A 49 -11.75 -12.16 3.67
N ASN A 50 -12.48 -13.22 4.02
CA ASN A 50 -12.16 -14.04 5.18
C ASN A 50 -10.85 -14.85 5.02
N MET A 51 -10.43 -15.10 3.78
CA MET A 51 -9.14 -15.72 3.45
C MET A 51 -8.00 -14.71 3.26
N SER A 52 -8.29 -13.40 3.32
CA SER A 52 -7.29 -12.34 3.23
C SER A 52 -6.37 -12.38 4.46
N PRO A 53 -5.06 -12.63 4.29
CA PRO A 53 -4.15 -12.74 5.42
C PRO A 53 -3.60 -11.37 5.83
N ARG A 54 -2.91 -11.31 6.97
CA ARG A 54 -2.16 -10.12 7.42
C ARG A 54 -1.16 -9.60 6.36
N PRO A 55 -0.81 -8.29 6.37
CA PRO A 55 -0.06 -7.62 5.29
C PRO A 55 1.26 -8.29 4.88
N GLU A 56 1.97 -8.93 5.81
CA GLU A 56 3.28 -9.53 5.55
C GLU A 56 3.22 -10.73 4.59
N LEU A 57 2.07 -11.40 4.51
CA LEU A 57 1.86 -12.60 3.69
C LEU A 57 1.37 -12.24 2.28
N ASP A 58 1.30 -13.23 1.38
CA ASP A 58 0.77 -13.02 0.03
C ASP A 58 -0.68 -12.50 0.07
N GLN A 59 -1.00 -11.55 -0.81
CA GLN A 59 -2.26 -10.81 -0.79
C GLN A 59 -3.17 -11.14 -1.99
N GLU A 60 -3.05 -12.33 -2.57
CA GLU A 60 -3.92 -12.80 -3.66
C GLU A 60 -5.40 -12.72 -3.26
N ASN A 61 -5.79 -13.30 -2.12
CA ASN A 61 -7.17 -13.24 -1.63
C ASN A 61 -7.65 -11.81 -1.34
N THR A 62 -6.76 -10.92 -0.90
CA THR A 62 -7.08 -9.50 -0.67
C THR A 62 -7.48 -8.81 -1.97
N ARG A 63 -6.72 -9.02 -3.05
CA ARG A 63 -7.03 -8.48 -4.38
C ARG A 63 -8.31 -9.10 -4.94
N ALA A 64 -8.47 -10.42 -4.81
CA ALA A 64 -9.68 -11.12 -5.24
C ALA A 64 -10.93 -10.59 -4.51
N ALA A 65 -10.85 -10.32 -3.22
CA ALA A 65 -11.94 -9.73 -2.45
C ALA A 65 -12.29 -8.31 -2.91
N ILE A 66 -11.28 -7.45 -3.16
CA ILE A 66 -11.50 -6.11 -3.72
C ILE A 66 -12.20 -6.19 -5.07
N GLU A 67 -11.76 -7.08 -5.96
CA GLU A 67 -12.38 -7.31 -7.27
C GLU A 67 -13.83 -7.79 -7.13
N GLY A 68 -14.08 -8.75 -6.25
CA GLY A 68 -15.41 -9.30 -5.98
C GLY A 68 -16.39 -8.25 -5.43
N PHE A 69 -15.97 -7.45 -4.44
CA PHE A 69 -16.80 -6.36 -3.92
C PHE A 69 -17.01 -5.26 -4.95
N SER A 70 -16.00 -4.94 -5.77
CA SER A 70 -16.13 -3.95 -6.84
C SER A 70 -17.10 -4.42 -7.91
N TYR A 71 -17.04 -5.70 -8.29
CA TYR A 71 -18.03 -6.34 -9.15
C TYR A 71 -19.44 -6.23 -8.57
N PHE A 72 -19.60 -6.55 -7.28
CA PHE A 72 -20.89 -6.43 -6.59
C PHE A 72 -21.45 -5.01 -6.66
N ILE A 73 -20.64 -3.99 -6.33
CA ILE A 73 -21.06 -2.58 -6.38
C ILE A 73 -21.48 -2.18 -7.80
N ASN A 74 -20.73 -2.61 -8.82
CA ASN A 74 -21.02 -2.25 -10.21
C ASN A 74 -22.28 -2.94 -10.75
N LYS A 75 -22.54 -4.19 -10.36
CA LYS A 75 -23.68 -4.98 -10.84
C LYS A 75 -24.97 -4.73 -10.06
N TYR A 76 -24.86 -4.56 -8.74
CA TYR A 76 -25.96 -4.42 -7.79
C TYR A 76 -25.91 -3.05 -7.10
N HIS A 77 -25.78 -1.98 -7.88
CA HIS A 77 -25.54 -0.62 -7.37
C HIS A 77 -26.68 -0.02 -6.54
N TYR A 78 -27.87 -0.61 -6.56
CA TYR A 78 -29.01 -0.25 -5.69
C TYR A 78 -29.13 -1.09 -4.42
N SER A 79 -28.22 -2.06 -4.20
CA SER A 79 -28.21 -2.89 -3.00
C SER A 79 -27.92 -2.09 -1.74
N GLU A 80 -28.58 -2.44 -0.64
CA GLU A 80 -28.29 -1.88 0.69
C GLU A 80 -26.86 -2.21 1.16
N ARG A 81 -26.21 -3.23 0.57
CA ARG A 81 -24.84 -3.65 0.92
C ARG A 81 -23.75 -2.85 0.22
N VAL A 82 -24.07 -1.93 -0.69
CA VAL A 82 -23.05 -1.15 -1.42
C VAL A 82 -22.12 -0.40 -0.46
N GLU A 83 -22.67 0.21 0.59
CA GLU A 83 -21.86 0.95 1.58
C GLU A 83 -21.00 0.03 2.45
N GLU A 84 -21.46 -1.18 2.73
CA GLU A 84 -20.65 -2.20 3.40
C GLU A 84 -19.46 -2.63 2.53
N CYS A 85 -19.72 -2.95 1.25
CA CYS A 85 -18.68 -3.30 0.29
C CYS A 85 -17.63 -2.21 0.14
N ARG A 86 -18.02 -0.93 0.10
CA ARG A 86 -17.07 0.21 0.05
C ARG A 86 -16.15 0.26 1.27
N LYS A 87 -16.69 0.00 2.48
CA LYS A 87 -15.90 -0.05 3.71
C LYS A 87 -14.90 -1.22 3.69
N LEU A 88 -15.35 -2.41 3.28
CA LEU A 88 -14.51 -3.60 3.19
C LEU A 88 -13.39 -3.43 2.14
N ILE A 89 -13.71 -2.84 0.98
CA ILE A 89 -12.70 -2.49 -0.03
C ILE A 89 -11.66 -1.55 0.55
N LYS A 90 -12.07 -0.49 1.26
CA LYS A 90 -11.13 0.45 1.87
C LYS A 90 -10.20 -0.24 2.87
N GLU A 91 -10.73 -1.10 3.73
CA GLU A 91 -9.93 -1.88 4.68
C GLU A 91 -8.90 -2.78 3.97
N LEU A 92 -9.31 -3.47 2.90
CA LEU A 92 -8.42 -4.32 2.10
C LEU A 92 -7.35 -3.50 1.36
N GLN A 93 -7.69 -2.31 0.86
CA GLN A 93 -6.74 -1.39 0.25
C GLN A 93 -5.71 -0.89 1.28
N GLU A 94 -6.13 -0.53 2.49
CA GLU A 94 -5.22 -0.17 3.58
C GLU A 94 -4.24 -1.30 3.92
N ARG A 95 -4.68 -2.57 3.82
CA ARG A 95 -3.83 -3.75 4.01
C ARG A 95 -2.77 -3.89 2.91
N LEU A 96 -3.12 -3.63 1.65
CA LEU A 96 -2.17 -3.63 0.53
C LEU A 96 -1.13 -2.52 0.68
N VAL A 97 -1.57 -1.33 1.09
CA VAL A 97 -0.71 -0.18 1.39
C VAL A 97 0.29 -0.54 2.50
N GLU A 98 -0.19 -1.15 3.59
CA GLU A 98 0.66 -1.58 4.71
C GLU A 98 1.68 -2.63 4.29
N LYS A 99 1.30 -3.61 3.46
CA LYS A 99 2.24 -4.58 2.89
C LYS A 99 3.36 -3.89 2.12
N SER A 100 3.00 -2.94 1.26
CA SER A 100 3.97 -2.21 0.43
C SER A 100 4.95 -1.42 1.30
N TYR A 101 4.43 -0.69 2.29
CA TYR A 101 5.24 0.03 3.28
C TYR A 101 6.18 -0.90 4.06
N LEU A 102 5.68 -2.00 4.63
CA LEU A 102 6.50 -2.95 5.38
C LEU A 102 7.59 -3.60 4.52
N SER A 103 7.28 -3.91 3.26
CA SER A 103 8.26 -4.46 2.32
C SER A 103 9.37 -3.46 2.01
N ALA A 104 9.01 -2.20 1.79
CA ALA A 104 9.96 -1.13 1.53
C ALA A 104 10.83 -0.82 2.76
N LYS A 105 10.22 -0.78 3.95
CA LYS A 105 10.90 -0.59 5.23
C LYS A 105 11.86 -1.74 5.53
N LEU A 106 11.52 -2.98 5.20
CA LEU A 106 12.41 -4.11 5.39
C LEU A 106 13.73 -3.94 4.61
N TYR A 107 13.70 -3.45 3.37
CA TYR A 107 14.93 -3.14 2.64
C TYR A 107 15.77 -2.06 3.31
N TYR A 108 15.12 -1.05 3.87
CA TYR A 108 15.81 -0.02 4.64
C TYR A 108 16.47 -0.60 5.90
N ASP A 109 15.73 -1.41 6.67
CA ASP A 109 16.21 -2.05 7.91
C ASP A 109 17.39 -3.01 7.63
N MET A 110 17.40 -3.66 6.45
CA MET A 110 18.52 -4.50 5.98
C MET A 110 19.68 -3.70 5.37
N GLN A 111 19.63 -2.37 5.38
CA GLN A 111 20.61 -1.46 4.75
C GLN A 111 20.76 -1.66 3.23
N ALA A 112 19.77 -2.29 2.59
CA ALA A 112 19.69 -2.45 1.15
C ALA A 112 19.12 -1.17 0.51
N TYR A 113 19.79 -0.03 0.73
CA TYR A 113 19.26 1.31 0.45
C TYR A 113 18.82 1.50 -1.00
N LYS A 114 19.55 0.95 -1.99
CA LYS A 114 19.15 1.01 -3.40
C LYS A 114 17.78 0.33 -3.63
N SER A 115 17.56 -0.83 -3.02
CA SER A 115 16.28 -1.55 -3.10
C SER A 115 15.19 -0.82 -2.33
N ALA A 116 15.52 -0.25 -1.16
CA ALA A 116 14.59 0.56 -0.38
C ALA A 116 14.10 1.78 -1.19
N ILE A 117 15.00 2.52 -1.86
CA ILE A 117 14.64 3.65 -2.71
C ILE A 117 13.65 3.26 -3.80
N VAL A 118 13.90 2.13 -4.49
CA VAL A 118 12.99 1.63 -5.55
C VAL A 118 11.64 1.24 -4.96
N ALA A 119 11.62 0.48 -3.86
CA ALA A 119 10.38 0.04 -3.22
C ALA A 119 9.56 1.22 -2.66
N LEU A 120 10.21 2.18 -2.02
CA LEU A 120 9.57 3.39 -1.48
C LEU A 120 9.01 4.26 -2.60
N ASN A 121 9.74 4.47 -3.70
CA ASN A 121 9.25 5.19 -4.87
C ASN A 121 8.01 4.53 -5.48
N ASN A 122 8.02 3.20 -5.63
CA ASN A 122 6.88 2.47 -6.14
C ASN A 122 5.68 2.61 -5.20
N SER A 123 5.90 2.46 -3.88
CA SER A 123 4.83 2.61 -2.88
C SER A 123 4.25 4.02 -2.86
N LEU A 124 5.07 5.06 -2.90
CA LEU A 124 4.63 6.47 -2.93
C LEU A 124 3.87 6.84 -4.21
N LYS A 125 4.22 6.19 -5.32
CA LYS A 125 3.52 6.36 -6.61
C LYS A 125 2.17 5.64 -6.62
N GLU A 126 2.12 4.43 -6.09
CA GLU A 126 0.91 3.61 -6.08
C GLU A 126 -0.09 4.07 -5.02
N TYR A 127 0.39 4.49 -3.85
CA TYR A 127 -0.40 4.84 -2.68
C TYR A 127 -0.14 6.27 -2.24
N ALA A 128 -0.58 7.23 -3.05
CA ALA A 128 -0.31 8.65 -2.80
C ALA A 128 -1.00 9.20 -1.53
N ASP A 129 -2.16 8.67 -1.13
CA ASP A 129 -2.96 9.17 0.01
C ASP A 129 -2.87 8.25 1.25
N THR A 130 -1.69 7.68 1.48
CA THR A 130 -1.46 6.76 2.61
C THR A 130 -1.03 7.49 3.88
N LYS A 131 -1.50 7.01 5.03
CA LYS A 131 -1.01 7.43 6.36
C LYS A 131 0.50 7.21 6.56
N TYR A 132 1.13 6.35 5.77
CA TYR A 132 2.57 6.09 5.84
C TYR A 132 3.42 7.04 4.98
N ARG A 133 2.80 8.00 4.28
CA ARG A 133 3.47 8.82 3.26
C ARG A 133 4.66 9.60 3.80
N GLU A 134 4.47 10.36 4.88
CA GLU A 134 5.54 11.15 5.52
C GLU A 134 6.73 10.25 5.88
N GLU A 135 6.46 9.10 6.50
CA GLU A 135 7.51 8.17 6.88
C GLU A 135 8.19 7.53 5.67
N MET A 136 7.46 7.14 4.62
CA MET A 136 8.06 6.59 3.40
C MET A 136 8.94 7.61 2.67
N MET A 137 8.52 8.88 2.61
CA MET A 137 9.35 9.95 2.05
C MET A 137 10.60 10.19 2.89
N TYR A 138 10.49 10.18 4.22
CA TYR A 138 11.65 10.27 5.11
C TYR A 138 12.61 9.08 4.91
N LEU A 139 12.10 7.85 4.90
CA LEU A 139 12.91 6.64 4.70
C LEU A 139 13.60 6.67 3.34
N LYS A 140 12.96 7.23 2.32
CA LYS A 140 13.53 7.37 0.97
C LYS A 140 14.68 8.37 1.00
N LEU A 141 14.47 9.55 1.55
CA LEU A 141 15.48 10.59 1.70
C LEU A 141 16.69 10.06 2.49
N ASN A 142 16.45 9.37 3.60
CA ASN A 142 17.52 8.79 4.41
C ASN A 142 18.23 7.66 3.66
N SER A 143 17.51 6.82 2.91
CA SER A 143 18.12 5.80 2.05
C SER A 143 19.02 6.42 0.96
N LEU A 144 18.59 7.51 0.33
CA LEU A 144 19.39 8.24 -0.66
C LEU A 144 20.68 8.76 -0.05
N PHE A 145 20.57 9.40 1.11
CA PHE A 145 21.71 9.92 1.87
C PHE A 145 22.70 8.81 2.25
N LEU A 146 22.22 7.74 2.89
CA LEU A 146 23.06 6.62 3.31
C LEU A 146 23.65 5.87 2.11
N TYR A 147 22.92 5.79 1.01
CA TYR A 147 23.45 5.23 -0.23
C TYR A 147 24.59 6.11 -0.76
N ALA A 148 24.42 7.43 -0.78
CA ALA A 148 25.48 8.37 -1.17
C ALA A 148 26.71 8.25 -0.27
N GLU A 149 26.56 8.25 1.06
CA GLU A 149 27.68 8.09 2.01
C GLU A 149 28.51 6.83 1.76
N ASN A 150 27.85 5.71 1.49
CA ASN A 150 28.50 4.41 1.27
C ASN A 150 28.98 4.18 -0.18
N SER A 151 28.95 5.22 -1.02
CA SER A 151 29.31 5.12 -2.44
C SER A 151 30.79 5.35 -2.72
N MET A 152 31.26 4.84 -3.86
CA MET A 152 32.55 5.22 -4.43
C MET A 152 32.58 6.73 -4.78
N PRO A 153 33.72 7.42 -4.64
CA PRO A 153 33.81 8.88 -4.80
C PRO A 153 33.26 9.42 -6.13
N ASP A 154 33.43 8.67 -7.21
CA ASP A 154 32.93 9.01 -8.55
C ASP A 154 31.39 8.98 -8.66
N LYS A 155 30.72 8.27 -7.74
CA LYS A 155 29.25 8.17 -7.65
C LYS A 155 28.64 9.02 -6.54
N GLN A 156 29.43 9.45 -5.57
CA GLN A 156 28.93 10.21 -4.42
C GLN A 156 28.26 11.52 -4.86
N LYS A 157 28.88 12.27 -5.76
CA LYS A 157 28.35 13.58 -6.19
C LYS A 157 26.92 13.47 -6.75
N GLU A 158 26.71 12.55 -7.68
CA GLU A 158 25.39 12.29 -8.28
C GLU A 158 24.36 11.89 -7.21
N ARG A 159 24.69 10.95 -6.32
CA ARG A 159 23.77 10.46 -5.29
C ARG A 159 23.45 11.50 -4.21
N TYR A 160 24.39 12.38 -3.90
CA TYR A 160 24.13 13.53 -3.04
C TYR A 160 23.24 14.57 -3.73
N GLN A 161 23.31 14.72 -5.05
CA GLN A 161 22.35 15.55 -5.80
C GLN A 161 20.94 14.95 -5.71
N ASP A 162 20.80 13.64 -5.91
CA ASP A 162 19.50 12.95 -5.73
C ASP A 162 18.95 13.14 -4.30
N THR A 163 19.83 13.09 -3.30
CA THR A 163 19.46 13.34 -1.90
C THR A 163 18.97 14.77 -1.69
N LEU A 164 19.61 15.75 -2.34
CA LEU A 164 19.23 17.16 -2.23
C LEU A 164 17.87 17.43 -2.89
N ASP A 165 17.62 16.82 -4.05
CA ASP A 165 16.34 16.96 -4.75
C ASP A 165 15.18 16.34 -3.95
N ASP A 166 15.42 15.17 -3.36
CA ASP A 166 14.42 14.50 -2.50
C ASP A 166 14.21 15.26 -1.19
N TYR A 167 15.23 15.93 -0.65
CA TYR A 167 15.08 16.83 0.49
C TYR A 167 14.09 17.97 0.18
N TYR A 168 14.21 18.63 -0.97
CA TYR A 168 13.29 19.70 -1.33
C TYR A 168 11.88 19.17 -1.53
N SER A 169 11.73 18.00 -2.14
CA SER A 169 10.44 17.31 -2.28
C SER A 169 9.81 17.01 -0.92
N PHE A 170 10.62 16.53 0.05
CA PHE A 170 10.16 16.27 1.41
C PHE A 170 9.71 17.56 2.11
N MET A 171 10.51 18.63 2.03
CA MET A 171 10.21 19.88 2.72
C MET A 171 9.05 20.67 2.10
N GLU A 172 8.82 20.51 0.79
CA GLU A 172 7.65 21.05 0.11
C GLU A 172 6.36 20.43 0.66
N GLU A 173 6.34 19.12 0.87
CA GLU A 173 5.16 18.41 1.32
C GLU A 173 4.99 18.42 2.85
N PHE A 174 6.09 18.29 3.59
CA PHE A 174 6.13 18.18 5.05
C PHE A 174 7.06 19.23 5.69
N PRO A 175 6.75 20.53 5.58
CA PRO A 175 7.58 21.60 6.15
C PRO A 175 7.69 21.51 7.69
N SER A 176 6.66 20.96 8.35
CA SER A 176 6.64 20.66 9.78
C SER A 176 6.48 19.16 9.99
N SER A 177 7.60 18.45 10.13
CA SER A 177 7.66 17.00 10.26
C SER A 177 8.19 16.56 11.61
N LYS A 178 7.77 15.37 12.08
CA LYS A 178 8.44 14.71 13.22
C LYS A 178 9.92 14.36 12.93
N TYR A 179 10.31 14.30 11.65
CA TYR A 179 11.67 13.98 11.21
C TYR A 179 12.55 15.22 10.96
N SER A 180 12.05 16.44 11.21
CA SER A 180 12.75 17.68 10.82
C SER A 180 14.19 17.79 11.33
N ARG A 181 14.52 17.21 12.49
CA ARG A 181 15.91 17.18 13.01
C ARG A 181 16.83 16.38 12.09
N ASP A 182 16.42 15.18 11.69
CA ASP A 182 17.22 14.30 10.84
C ASP A 182 17.30 14.82 9.41
N VAL A 183 16.18 15.31 8.88
CA VAL A 183 16.09 15.91 7.54
C VAL A 183 17.03 17.12 7.42
N ARG A 184 17.10 17.97 8.47
CA ARG A 184 18.07 19.08 8.55
C ARG A 184 19.52 18.59 8.57
N ARG A 185 19.82 17.54 9.34
CA ARG A 185 21.17 16.95 9.40
C ARG A 185 21.61 16.40 8.04
N ILE A 186 20.70 15.73 7.33
CA ILE A 186 20.92 15.23 5.97
C ILE A 186 21.26 16.41 5.05
N TYR A 187 20.42 17.45 5.02
CA TYR A 187 20.65 18.63 4.20
C TYR A 187 22.00 19.32 4.46
N GLN A 188 22.36 19.54 5.73
CA GLN A 188 23.63 20.17 6.10
C GLN A 188 24.84 19.33 5.68
N THR A 189 24.75 18.00 5.77
CA THR A 189 25.85 17.11 5.37
C THR A 189 25.97 17.04 3.85
N THR A 190 24.85 16.83 3.16
CA THR A 190 24.75 16.88 1.69
C THR A 190 25.26 18.21 1.16
N GLY A 191 24.87 19.32 1.79
CA GLY A 191 25.24 20.65 1.33
C GLY A 191 26.72 20.97 1.52
N ARG A 192 27.31 20.55 2.64
CA ARG A 192 28.77 20.62 2.84
C ARG A 192 29.53 19.81 1.79
N PHE A 193 29.07 18.61 1.45
CA PHE A 193 29.69 17.79 0.42
C PHE A 193 29.62 18.45 -0.97
N LEU A 194 28.44 18.97 -1.32
CA LEU A 194 28.18 19.62 -2.62
C LEU A 194 28.69 21.08 -2.69
N LYS A 195 29.20 21.63 -1.58
CA LYS A 195 29.65 23.02 -1.44
C LYS A 195 28.56 24.05 -1.77
N ILE A 196 27.33 23.77 -1.37
CA ILE A 196 26.21 24.71 -1.42
C ILE A 196 26.09 25.47 -0.09
N ASP A 197 25.67 26.74 -0.17
CA ASP A 197 25.38 27.53 1.01
C ASP A 197 24.10 27.02 1.68
N THR A 198 24.21 26.59 2.94
CA THR A 198 23.12 26.02 3.73
C THR A 198 22.59 26.99 4.79
N SER A 199 23.10 28.23 4.83
CA SER A 199 22.71 29.27 5.80
C SER A 199 21.25 29.73 5.66
N THR A 200 20.67 29.56 4.47
CA THR A 200 19.26 29.91 4.19
C THR A 200 18.24 29.00 4.90
N LEU A 201 18.65 27.84 5.41
CA LEU A 201 17.75 26.91 6.11
C LEU A 201 17.33 27.35 7.51
N GLU A 202 18.09 28.26 8.14
CA GLU A 202 17.81 28.74 9.49
C GLU A 202 16.63 29.73 9.52
N ALA A 203 16.34 30.40 8.39
CA ALA A 203 15.33 31.45 8.31
C ALA A 203 13.90 30.96 8.06
N ASN A 204 13.71 29.75 7.51
CA ASN A 204 12.40 29.27 7.01
C ASN A 204 11.74 28.20 7.89
N ILE A 205 12.34 27.83 9.03
CA ILE A 205 11.86 26.74 9.91
C ILE A 205 11.77 27.25 11.37
N GLN A 206 11.57 28.56 11.56
CA GLN A 206 11.27 29.18 12.85
C GLN A 206 9.77 29.43 13.01
#